data_AF-A0A953AK22-F1
#
_entry.id   AF-A0A953AK22-F1
#
_cell.length_a   1.000
_cell.length_b   1.000
_cell.length_c   1.000
_cell.angle_alpha   90.00
_cell.angle_beta   90.00
_cell.angle_gamma   90.00
#
_symmetry.space_group_name_H-M   'P 1'
#
loop_
_entity.id
_entity.type
_entity.pdbx_description
1 polymer ?
#
loop_
_entity_poly.entity_id
_entity_poly.type
_entity_poly.pdbx_seq_one_letter_code
_entity_poly.pdbx_strand_id
1 'polypeptide(L)'
;MTSEVEALLEEWRPSDRKLLGELLEDARTELQREMIHRVVVARHACAEVHAFADTIRALDDEALYQQCTIDPRRTDVPVTARFRAEADPLYAMELNGHLLPPSDDDPGPVYGVVPRARPAFRAPPALLLPPEPPRVGAPPKPSFDSESSSARARPLATHLELGASGEDVPSVRRSPTARASGADAGANVEALNEALRGLGLSFRDHEVDTRELPLEHALELAAQALQNGIPVPVTLGREKGDRGRQVLMLQVTPPGRTRAFQLHDPFAHETVWAHEKDLLSRAELPFDHKQWRRITAIALPNHPKRR
;
A
#
# COMPACT_ATOMS: atom_id res chain seq x y z
N MET A 1 6.86 12.14 -20.37
CA MET A 1 5.62 11.36 -20.56
C MET A 1 5.60 10.58 -21.87
N THR A 2 6.12 11.13 -22.99
CA THR A 2 6.04 10.47 -24.31
C THR A 2 6.73 9.09 -24.39
N SER A 3 7.90 8.90 -23.76
CA SER A 3 8.65 7.64 -23.87
C SER A 3 7.96 6.42 -23.24
N GLU A 4 7.18 6.62 -22.16
CA GLU A 4 6.46 5.52 -21.50
C GLU A 4 5.23 5.11 -22.32
N VAL A 5 4.53 6.09 -22.88
CA VAL A 5 3.41 5.85 -23.79
C VAL A 5 3.89 5.09 -25.03
N GLU A 6 5.01 5.49 -25.63
CA GLU A 6 5.60 4.80 -26.78
C GLU A 6 5.87 3.32 -26.49
N ALA A 7 6.48 3.00 -25.34
CA ALA A 7 6.76 1.62 -24.94
C ALA A 7 5.47 0.79 -24.75
N LEU A 8 4.42 1.38 -24.16
CA LEU A 8 3.12 0.71 -24.03
C LEU A 8 2.43 0.50 -25.38
N LEU A 9 2.57 1.45 -26.30
CA LEU A 9 2.00 1.36 -27.64
C LEU A 9 2.69 0.31 -28.50
N GLU A 10 3.96 -0.03 -28.24
CA GLU A 10 4.62 -1.15 -28.92
C GLU A 10 3.94 -2.50 -28.64
N GLU A 11 3.27 -2.65 -27.49
CA GLU A 11 2.47 -3.84 -27.15
C GLU A 11 1.13 -3.88 -27.92
N TRP A 12 0.65 -2.74 -28.40
CA TRP A 12 -0.62 -2.60 -29.11
C TRP A 12 -0.49 -2.98 -30.59
N ARG A 13 -1.61 -3.44 -31.17
CA ARG A 13 -1.64 -3.73 -32.61
C ARG A 13 -1.39 -2.45 -33.42
N PRO A 14 -0.80 -2.54 -34.62
CA PRO A 14 -0.65 -1.38 -35.49
C PRO A 14 -1.97 -0.65 -35.80
N SER A 15 -3.09 -1.38 -35.90
CA SER A 15 -4.44 -0.81 -36.05
C SER A 15 -4.82 0.09 -34.88
N ASP A 16 -4.57 -0.37 -33.66
CA ASP A 16 -5.00 0.27 -32.43
C ASP A 16 -4.14 1.51 -32.16
N ARG A 17 -2.85 1.45 -32.51
CA ARG A 17 -1.96 2.62 -32.53
C ARG A 17 -2.42 3.68 -33.53
N LYS A 18 -2.84 3.28 -34.72
CA LYS A 18 -3.38 4.21 -35.73
C LYS A 18 -4.65 4.89 -35.20
N LEU A 19 -5.55 4.09 -34.62
CA LEU A 19 -6.78 4.60 -34.01
C LEU A 19 -6.49 5.59 -32.88
N LEU A 20 -5.52 5.30 -31.99
CA LEU A 20 -5.11 6.26 -30.97
C LEU A 20 -4.57 7.57 -31.57
N GLY A 21 -3.80 7.48 -32.65
CA GLY A 21 -3.34 8.66 -33.39
C GLY A 21 -4.51 9.53 -33.87
N GLU A 22 -5.52 8.91 -34.47
CA GLU A 22 -6.76 9.58 -34.90
C GLU A 22 -7.49 10.23 -33.71
N LEU A 23 -7.62 9.52 -32.58
CA LEU A 23 -8.25 10.05 -31.36
C LEU A 23 -7.52 11.28 -30.79
N LEU A 24 -6.18 11.28 -30.83
CA LEU A 24 -5.36 12.40 -30.36
C LEU A 24 -5.39 13.60 -31.32
N GLU A 25 -5.48 13.35 -32.62
CA GLU A 25 -5.71 14.38 -33.64
C GLU A 25 -7.10 15.03 -33.48
N ASP A 26 -8.12 14.23 -33.18
CA ASP A 26 -9.50 14.66 -32.94
C ASP A 26 -9.72 15.41 -31.61
N ALA A 27 -8.83 15.24 -30.64
CA ALA A 27 -8.90 15.91 -29.36
C ALA A 27 -8.73 17.43 -29.55
N ARG A 28 -9.73 18.20 -29.11
CA ARG A 28 -9.84 19.65 -29.36
C ARG A 28 -8.91 20.47 -28.47
N THR A 29 -8.59 19.95 -27.30
CA THR A 29 -7.81 20.65 -26.28
C THR A 29 -6.65 19.79 -25.82
N GLU A 30 -5.60 20.44 -25.32
CA GLU A 30 -4.44 19.74 -24.74
C GLU A 30 -4.84 18.94 -23.49
N LEU A 31 -5.85 19.40 -22.73
CA LEU A 31 -6.38 18.65 -21.59
C LEU A 31 -7.02 17.33 -22.04
N GLN A 32 -7.81 17.32 -23.12
CA GLN A 32 -8.37 16.09 -23.69
C GLN A 32 -7.26 15.11 -24.10
N ARG A 33 -6.21 15.60 -24.77
CA ARG A 33 -5.04 14.79 -25.14
C ARG A 33 -4.34 14.20 -23.92
N GLU A 34 -4.11 15.01 -22.90
CA GLU A 34 -3.50 14.55 -21.65
C GLU A 34 -4.33 13.45 -20.97
N MET A 35 -5.65 13.63 -20.89
CA MET A 35 -6.55 12.64 -20.28
C MET A 35 -6.54 11.32 -21.06
N ILE A 36 -6.58 11.37 -22.41
CA ILE A 36 -6.46 10.17 -23.25
C ILE A 36 -5.12 9.46 -22.98
N HIS A 37 -4.01 10.19 -22.94
CA HIS A 37 -2.70 9.61 -22.63
C HIS A 37 -2.65 8.95 -21.26
N ARG A 38 -3.22 9.58 -20.23
CA ARG A 38 -3.28 9.02 -18.87
C ARG A 38 -4.07 7.71 -18.82
N VAL A 39 -5.19 7.62 -19.55
CA VAL A 39 -5.98 6.37 -19.64
C VAL A 39 -5.18 5.26 -20.33
N VAL A 40 -4.38 5.58 -21.36
CA VAL A 40 -3.45 4.62 -21.98
C VAL A 40 -2.37 4.16 -21.00
N VAL A 41 -1.76 5.07 -20.24
CA VAL A 41 -0.75 4.76 -19.21
C VAL A 41 -1.35 3.90 -18.08
N ALA A 42 -2.61 4.12 -17.73
CA ALA A 42 -3.37 3.30 -16.78
C ALA A 42 -3.68 1.87 -17.31
N ARG A 43 -3.29 1.57 -18.55
CA ARG A 43 -3.40 0.26 -19.24
C ARG A 43 -4.83 -0.19 -19.49
N HIS A 44 -5.70 0.75 -19.86
CA HIS A 44 -7.04 0.42 -20.34
C HIS A 44 -7.01 -0.23 -21.73
N ALA A 45 -8.06 -0.98 -22.04
CA ALA A 45 -8.20 -1.58 -23.36
C ALA A 45 -8.48 -0.50 -24.41
N CYS A 46 -8.09 -0.76 -25.67
CA CYS A 46 -8.29 0.19 -26.77
C CYS A 46 -9.76 0.60 -26.94
N ALA A 47 -10.70 -0.34 -26.77
CA ALA A 47 -12.13 -0.06 -26.81
C ALA A 47 -12.59 0.89 -25.68
N GLU A 48 -12.05 0.73 -24.47
CA GLU A 48 -12.33 1.63 -23.35
C GLU A 48 -11.78 3.04 -23.60
N VAL A 49 -10.56 3.13 -24.15
CA VAL A 49 -9.95 4.40 -24.53
C VAL A 49 -10.77 5.13 -25.60
N HIS A 50 -11.30 4.39 -26.59
CA HIS A 50 -12.17 4.96 -27.61
C HIS A 50 -13.48 5.48 -27.02
N ALA A 51 -14.18 4.68 -26.23
CA ALA A 51 -15.44 5.09 -25.57
C ALA A 51 -15.22 6.31 -24.64
N PHE A 52 -14.08 6.34 -23.95
CA PHE A 52 -13.67 7.49 -23.15
C PHE A 52 -13.44 8.73 -24.00
N ALA A 53 -12.67 8.62 -25.09
CA ALA A 53 -12.42 9.72 -26.01
C ALA A 53 -13.71 10.30 -26.61
N ASP A 54 -14.67 9.43 -26.99
CA ASP A 54 -15.98 9.87 -27.50
C ASP A 54 -16.78 10.62 -26.44
N THR A 55 -16.75 10.16 -25.19
CA THR A 55 -17.47 10.78 -24.07
C THR A 55 -16.93 12.18 -23.78
N ILE A 56 -15.60 12.33 -23.74
CA ILE A 56 -14.98 13.62 -23.40
C ILE A 56 -14.99 14.62 -24.56
N ARG A 57 -15.17 14.17 -25.82
CA ARG A 57 -15.17 15.05 -27.00
C ARG A 57 -16.26 16.13 -26.94
N ALA A 58 -17.37 15.85 -26.24
CA ALA A 58 -18.48 16.77 -26.07
C ALA A 58 -18.34 17.72 -24.86
N LEU A 59 -17.33 17.52 -24.01
CA LEU A 59 -17.11 18.31 -22.79
C LEU A 59 -16.15 19.48 -23.05
N ASP A 60 -16.38 20.59 -22.36
CA ASP A 60 -15.37 21.65 -22.23
C ASP A 60 -14.31 21.26 -21.17
N ASP A 61 -13.21 22.01 -21.12
CA ASP A 61 -12.08 21.67 -20.25
C ASP A 61 -12.44 21.69 -18.75
N GLU A 62 -13.34 22.59 -18.34
CA GLU A 62 -13.79 22.69 -16.95
C GLU A 62 -14.65 21.49 -16.55
N ALA A 63 -15.63 21.13 -17.38
CA ALA A 63 -16.47 19.95 -17.16
C ALA A 63 -15.65 18.66 -17.25
N LEU A 64 -14.70 18.57 -18.18
CA LEU A 64 -13.78 17.45 -18.30
C LEU A 64 -12.94 17.29 -17.03
N TYR A 65 -12.34 18.38 -16.54
CA TYR A 65 -11.54 18.35 -15.33
C TYR A 65 -12.38 17.90 -14.12
N GLN A 66 -13.59 18.45 -13.96
CA GLN A 66 -14.50 18.07 -12.88
C GLN A 66 -14.94 16.60 -12.95
N GLN A 67 -15.17 16.06 -14.15
CA GLN A 67 -15.57 14.66 -14.32
C GLN A 67 -14.39 13.68 -14.12
N CYS A 68 -13.18 14.06 -14.53
CA CYS A 68 -11.98 13.22 -14.47
C CYS A 68 -11.12 13.43 -13.21
N THR A 69 -11.56 14.24 -12.24
CA THR A 69 -10.87 14.42 -10.96
C THR A 69 -11.83 14.26 -9.78
N ILE A 70 -11.29 13.84 -8.64
CA ILE A 70 -12.08 13.69 -7.41
C ILE A 70 -11.85 14.91 -6.53
N ASP A 71 -12.93 15.55 -6.08
CA ASP A 71 -12.84 16.64 -5.10
C ASP A 71 -12.13 16.14 -3.83
N PRO A 72 -11.00 16.74 -3.43
CA PRO A 72 -10.26 16.31 -2.24
C PRO A 72 -11.08 16.40 -0.94
N ARG A 73 -12.19 17.16 -0.93
CA ARG A 73 -13.11 17.31 0.20
C ARG A 73 -14.08 16.15 0.34
N ARG A 74 -14.26 15.32 -0.69
CA ARG A 74 -15.13 14.12 -0.63
C ARG A 74 -14.56 13.12 0.37
N THR A 75 -15.24 12.88 1.48
CA THR A 75 -14.80 11.95 2.55
C THR A 75 -15.30 10.52 2.36
N ASP A 76 -16.25 10.30 1.44
CA ASP A 76 -16.83 9.00 1.10
C ASP A 76 -15.88 8.10 0.30
N VAL A 77 -14.91 8.70 -0.41
CA VAL A 77 -13.91 7.96 -1.19
C VAL A 77 -12.66 7.71 -0.34
N PRO A 78 -12.21 6.45 -0.17
CA PRO A 78 -11.00 6.13 0.58
C PRO A 78 -9.78 6.73 -0.10
N VAL A 79 -8.76 7.10 0.70
CA VAL A 79 -7.54 7.78 0.22
C VAL A 79 -6.84 7.02 -0.91
N THR A 80 -6.79 5.69 -0.83
CA THR A 80 -6.22 4.84 -1.89
C THR A 80 -6.96 4.94 -3.22
N ALA A 81 -8.30 5.06 -3.18
CA ALA A 81 -9.10 5.26 -4.38
C ALA A 81 -8.91 6.66 -4.97
N ARG A 82 -8.65 7.68 -4.15
CA ARG A 82 -8.34 9.04 -4.65
C ARG A 82 -7.02 9.08 -5.40
N PHE A 83 -5.95 8.50 -4.85
CA PHE A 83 -4.67 8.41 -5.54
C PHE A 83 -4.78 7.63 -6.85
N ARG A 84 -5.60 6.57 -6.86
CA ARG A 84 -5.88 5.83 -8.09
C ARG A 84 -6.63 6.69 -9.11
N ALA A 85 -7.67 7.41 -8.68
CA ALA A 85 -8.44 8.29 -9.55
C ALA A 85 -7.60 9.46 -10.10
N GLU A 86 -6.62 9.96 -9.34
CA GLU A 86 -5.70 10.99 -9.81
C GLU A 86 -4.78 10.47 -10.93
N ALA A 87 -4.43 9.18 -10.92
CA ALA A 87 -3.62 8.53 -11.96
C ALA A 87 -4.45 8.02 -13.16
N ASP A 88 -5.72 7.74 -12.95
CA ASP A 88 -6.62 7.06 -13.89
C ASP A 88 -7.92 7.88 -14.08
N PRO A 89 -7.99 8.71 -15.15
CA PRO A 89 -9.16 9.55 -15.43
C PRO A 89 -10.46 8.78 -15.64
N LEU A 90 -10.37 7.55 -16.15
CA LEU A 90 -11.54 6.70 -16.41
C LEU A 90 -12.11 6.20 -15.08
N TYR A 91 -11.25 5.75 -14.17
CA TYR A 91 -11.65 5.39 -12.81
C TYR A 91 -12.19 6.58 -12.01
N ALA A 92 -11.64 7.78 -12.19
CA ALA A 92 -12.19 9.00 -11.58
C ALA A 92 -13.61 9.28 -12.08
N MET A 93 -13.84 9.14 -13.38
CA MET A 93 -15.13 9.36 -14.02
C MET A 93 -16.19 8.36 -13.51
N GLU A 94 -15.82 7.09 -13.34
CA GLU A 94 -16.69 6.07 -12.71
C GLU A 94 -17.05 6.44 -11.26
N LEU A 95 -16.10 6.90 -10.46
CA LEU A 95 -16.33 7.34 -9.06
C LEU A 95 -17.19 8.61 -8.94
N ASN A 96 -17.23 9.42 -10.00
CA ASN A 96 -18.11 10.58 -10.11
C ASN A 96 -19.50 10.21 -10.67
N GLY A 97 -19.75 8.93 -10.96
CA GLY A 97 -21.05 8.43 -11.41
C GLY A 97 -21.28 8.51 -12.92
N HIS A 98 -20.23 8.80 -13.69
CA HIS A 98 -20.27 8.86 -15.15
C HIS A 98 -19.79 7.53 -15.73
N LEU A 99 -20.71 6.58 -15.88
CA LEU A 99 -20.42 5.29 -16.49
C LEU A 99 -20.29 5.41 -18.01
N LEU A 100 -19.24 4.83 -18.56
CA LEU A 100 -19.10 4.67 -20.00
C LEU A 100 -20.18 3.74 -20.53
N PRO A 101 -20.79 4.05 -21.69
CA PRO A 101 -21.68 3.10 -22.35
C PRO A 101 -20.90 1.81 -22.66
N PRO A 102 -21.50 0.62 -22.47
CA PRO A 102 -20.87 -0.61 -22.90
C PRO A 102 -20.62 -0.51 -24.42
N SER A 103 -19.40 -0.78 -24.85
CA SER A 103 -19.10 -0.87 -26.27
C SER A 103 -19.76 -2.14 -26.82
N ASP A 104 -20.72 -1.97 -27.74
CA ASP A 104 -21.43 -3.08 -28.38
C ASP A 104 -20.56 -3.80 -29.44
N ASP A 105 -19.39 -3.24 -29.77
CA ASP A 105 -18.55 -3.64 -30.90
C ASP A 105 -17.38 -4.58 -30.57
N ASP A 106 -17.38 -5.28 -29.42
CA ASP A 106 -16.26 -6.18 -29.08
C ASP A 106 -16.58 -7.68 -29.28
N PRO A 107 -16.24 -8.28 -30.45
CA PRO A 107 -16.31 -9.71 -30.66
C PRO A 107 -15.16 -10.44 -29.96
N GLY A 108 -15.27 -10.62 -28.64
CA GLY A 108 -14.62 -11.70 -27.90
C GLY A 108 -13.09 -11.66 -27.78
N PRO A 109 -12.55 -12.50 -26.88
CA PRO A 109 -11.36 -12.16 -26.10
C PRO A 109 -10.09 -12.39 -26.91
N VAL A 110 -9.25 -11.36 -27.05
CA VAL A 110 -7.92 -11.55 -27.61
C VAL A 110 -6.84 -10.93 -26.73
N TYR A 111 -5.97 -11.85 -26.27
CA TYR A 111 -4.70 -11.69 -25.57
C TYR A 111 -4.76 -11.30 -24.08
N GLY A 112 -4.68 -12.33 -23.23
CA GLY A 112 -3.63 -12.51 -22.21
C GLY A 112 -3.46 -11.48 -21.08
N VAL A 113 -4.08 -10.31 -21.15
CA VAL A 113 -4.22 -9.41 -20.02
C VAL A 113 -5.33 -10.02 -19.19
N VAL A 114 -4.95 -10.68 -18.09
CA VAL A 114 -5.90 -11.17 -17.10
C VAL A 114 -6.88 -10.02 -16.84
N PRO A 115 -8.16 -10.13 -17.21
CA PRO A 115 -9.11 -9.05 -16.99
C PRO A 115 -9.01 -8.69 -15.52
N ARG A 116 -8.62 -7.44 -15.23
CA ARG A 116 -8.54 -6.95 -13.85
C ARG A 116 -9.94 -7.16 -13.29
N ALA A 117 -10.09 -8.18 -12.45
CA ALA A 117 -11.36 -8.48 -11.83
C ALA A 117 -11.78 -7.20 -11.11
N ARG A 118 -12.86 -6.56 -11.59
CA ARG A 118 -13.53 -5.50 -10.83
C ARG A 118 -13.73 -6.08 -9.43
N PRO A 119 -13.30 -5.40 -8.36
CA PRO A 119 -13.50 -5.90 -7.01
C PRO A 119 -15.01 -5.91 -6.73
N ALA A 120 -15.67 -7.00 -7.13
CA ALA A 120 -17.00 -7.31 -6.67
C ALA A 120 -16.83 -7.61 -5.19
N PHE A 121 -17.26 -6.68 -4.35
CA PHE A 121 -17.39 -6.92 -2.92
C PHE A 121 -18.46 -8.01 -2.71
N ARG A 122 -18.06 -9.27 -2.85
CA ARG A 122 -18.79 -10.41 -2.32
C ARG A 122 -18.47 -10.44 -0.84
N ALA A 123 -19.43 -9.98 -0.04
CA ALA A 123 -19.41 -10.28 1.38
C ALA A 123 -19.17 -11.79 1.55
N PRO A 124 -18.20 -12.21 2.39
CA PRO A 124 -17.87 -13.60 2.55
C PRO A 124 -19.13 -14.39 2.94
N PRO A 125 -19.39 -15.57 2.34
CA PRO A 125 -20.57 -16.39 2.62
C PRO A 125 -20.63 -16.95 4.05
N ALA A 126 -19.67 -16.59 4.91
CA ALA A 126 -19.62 -16.97 6.32
C ALA A 126 -20.68 -16.31 7.21
N LEU A 127 -21.52 -15.39 6.68
CA LEU A 127 -22.62 -14.77 7.43
C LEU A 127 -24.00 -15.40 7.16
N LEU A 128 -24.08 -16.47 6.37
CA LEU A 128 -25.30 -17.24 6.15
C LEU A 128 -25.25 -18.58 6.89
N LEU A 129 -25.10 -18.52 8.23
CA LEU A 129 -25.37 -19.69 9.06
C LEU A 129 -26.88 -19.88 9.19
N PRO A 130 -27.42 -21.07 8.88
CA PRO A 130 -28.83 -21.39 9.15
C PRO A 130 -29.11 -21.38 10.66
N PRO A 131 -30.32 -21.01 11.09
CA PRO A 131 -30.68 -20.97 12.52
C PRO A 131 -30.59 -22.37 13.14
N GLU A 132 -29.74 -22.53 14.16
CA GLU A 132 -29.69 -23.76 14.96
C GLU A 132 -31.00 -23.97 15.74
N PRO A 133 -31.50 -25.22 15.86
CA PRO A 133 -32.68 -25.52 16.65
C PRO A 133 -32.44 -25.36 18.16
N PRO A 134 -33.49 -25.08 18.94
CA PRO A 134 -33.38 -24.70 20.35
C PRO A 134 -32.86 -25.88 21.20
N ARG A 135 -31.68 -25.71 21.80
CA ARG A 135 -31.18 -26.62 22.85
C ARG A 135 -31.73 -26.21 24.21
N VAL A 136 -32.41 -27.18 24.83
CA VAL A 136 -32.99 -27.14 26.16
C VAL A 136 -31.89 -27.18 27.24
N GLY A 137 -31.81 -26.10 28.03
CA GLY A 137 -31.63 -26.10 29.49
C GLY A 137 -30.26 -26.44 30.13
N ALA A 138 -29.63 -25.42 30.74
CA ALA A 138 -29.07 -25.35 32.12
C ALA A 138 -27.80 -24.46 32.20
N PRO A 139 -27.37 -23.95 33.37
CA PRO A 139 -28.05 -23.25 34.49
C PRO A 139 -27.59 -21.76 34.59
N PRO A 140 -28.15 -20.91 35.48
CA PRO A 140 -27.91 -19.47 35.47
C PRO A 140 -26.50 -19.10 35.97
N LYS A 141 -25.82 -18.23 35.21
CA LYS A 141 -24.58 -17.56 35.64
C LYS A 141 -24.92 -16.34 36.49
N PRO A 142 -24.10 -16.03 37.52
CA PRO A 142 -24.34 -14.91 38.43
C PRO A 142 -24.26 -13.56 37.71
N SER A 143 -25.17 -12.67 38.10
CA SER A 143 -25.33 -11.29 37.67
C SER A 143 -24.07 -10.46 37.94
N PHE A 144 -23.54 -9.85 36.88
CA PHE A 144 -22.59 -8.74 36.94
C PHE A 144 -23.38 -7.43 36.88
N ASP A 145 -24.18 -7.19 37.92
CA ASP A 145 -24.72 -5.86 38.23
C ASP A 145 -23.92 -5.33 39.40
N SER A 146 -22.86 -4.58 39.08
CA SER A 146 -22.35 -3.54 39.98
C SER A 146 -21.38 -2.65 39.23
N GLU A 147 -21.79 -1.40 39.09
CA GLU A 147 -20.91 -0.23 39.20
C GLU A 147 -19.92 0.02 38.05
N SER A 148 -20.31 0.89 37.12
CA SER A 148 -19.59 2.16 36.93
C SER A 148 -20.32 3.04 35.91
N SER A 149 -21.39 3.67 36.38
CA SER A 149 -21.72 5.01 35.92
C SER A 149 -20.77 6.00 36.59
N SER A 150 -20.12 6.86 35.80
CA SER A 150 -20.00 8.31 36.00
C SER A 150 -18.62 8.90 35.63
N ALA A 151 -18.70 10.12 35.07
CA ALA A 151 -17.64 11.08 34.81
C ALA A 151 -16.72 10.76 33.61
N ARG A 152 -16.51 11.65 32.63
CA ARG A 152 -16.44 13.11 32.73
C ARG A 152 -16.54 13.70 31.31
N ALA A 153 -17.65 14.39 31.02
CA ALA A 153 -17.69 15.33 29.91
C ALA A 153 -16.77 16.51 30.24
N ARG A 154 -15.82 16.81 29.36
CA ARG A 154 -15.08 18.08 29.38
C ARG A 154 -15.73 19.04 28.39
N PRO A 155 -16.16 20.23 28.82
CA PRO A 155 -16.67 21.25 27.90
C PRO A 155 -15.53 21.83 27.06
N LEU A 156 -15.77 21.88 25.74
CA LEU A 156 -15.00 22.65 24.77
C LEU A 156 -15.15 24.14 25.12
N ALA A 157 -14.07 24.78 25.56
CA ALA A 157 -14.04 26.25 25.67
C ALA A 157 -13.58 26.83 24.33
N THR A 158 -14.55 27.28 23.54
CA THR A 158 -14.39 28.23 22.45
C THR A 158 -14.09 29.61 23.03
N HIS A 159 -12.83 30.03 23.00
CA HIS A 159 -12.44 31.45 22.94
C HIS A 159 -10.96 31.52 22.57
N LEU A 160 -10.65 31.73 21.28
CA LEU A 160 -9.36 32.29 20.91
C LEU A 160 -9.62 33.49 20.00
N GLU A 161 -9.25 34.64 20.54
CA GLU A 161 -9.41 35.98 19.98
C GLU A 161 -8.62 36.11 18.68
N LEU A 162 -9.28 36.59 17.63
CA LEU A 162 -8.61 37.22 16.50
C LEU A 162 -8.06 38.58 16.98
N GLY A 163 -6.79 38.57 17.36
CA GLY A 163 -5.99 39.77 17.62
C GLY A 163 -5.09 40.11 16.44
N ALA A 164 -5.20 41.35 15.98
CA ALA A 164 -4.51 41.94 14.86
C ALA A 164 -2.98 42.14 15.08
N SER A 165 -2.26 42.13 13.96
CA SER A 165 -1.12 42.98 13.59
C SER A 165 -0.07 43.38 14.64
N GLY A 166 1.17 42.95 14.42
CA GLY A 166 2.36 43.54 15.03
C GLY A 166 3.63 43.02 14.39
N GLU A 167 4.36 43.92 13.74
CA GLU A 167 5.68 43.74 13.14
C GLU A 167 6.76 43.28 14.13
N ASP A 168 7.85 42.74 13.56
CA ASP A 168 9.18 42.52 14.15
C ASP A 168 9.38 41.45 15.22
N VAL A 169 10.00 40.32 14.82
CA VAL A 169 10.79 39.46 15.72
C VAL A 169 12.03 38.89 14.99
N PRO A 170 13.23 38.92 15.62
CA PRO A 170 14.51 38.59 15.00
C PRO A 170 14.74 37.10 14.74
N SER A 171 15.66 36.85 13.81
CA SER A 171 16.17 35.53 13.40
C SER A 171 16.72 34.72 14.58
N VAL A 172 15.92 33.77 15.07
CA VAL A 172 16.33 32.76 16.04
C VAL A 172 16.92 31.57 15.29
N ARG A 173 18.24 31.36 15.47
CA ARG A 173 18.93 30.12 15.10
C ARG A 173 18.21 28.92 15.72
N ARG A 174 17.52 28.13 14.89
CA ARG A 174 16.99 26.82 15.28
C ARG A 174 18.15 25.85 15.48
N SER A 175 18.43 25.52 16.73
CA SER A 175 19.18 24.33 17.10
C SER A 175 18.44 23.08 16.59
N PRO A 176 19.14 22.06 16.07
CA PRO A 176 18.49 20.83 15.63
C PRO A 176 17.87 20.13 16.85
N THR A 177 16.55 20.01 16.85
CA THR A 177 15.79 19.29 17.86
C THR A 177 16.22 17.83 17.90
N ALA A 178 16.42 17.36 19.13
CA ALA A 178 16.86 16.02 19.47
C ALA A 178 15.95 14.94 18.88
N ARG A 179 16.61 13.84 18.47
CA ARG A 179 16.08 12.59 17.93
C ARG A 179 14.89 12.05 18.74
N ALA A 180 13.71 12.06 18.15
CA ALA A 180 12.63 11.13 18.46
C ALA A 180 12.86 9.87 17.59
N SER A 181 13.63 8.90 18.07
CA SER A 181 13.97 7.71 17.26
C SER A 181 14.15 6.44 18.10
N GLY A 182 13.31 6.24 19.11
CA GLY A 182 13.40 5.07 20.00
C GLY A 182 12.09 4.34 20.29
N ALA A 183 10.93 4.96 20.10
CA ALA A 183 9.65 4.40 20.56
C ALA A 183 8.84 3.66 19.48
N ASP A 184 9.03 3.95 18.19
CA ASP A 184 8.04 3.54 17.17
C ASP A 184 8.28 2.17 16.55
N ALA A 185 9.47 1.59 16.71
CA ALA A 185 9.77 0.30 16.06
C ALA A 185 8.96 -0.87 16.65
N GLY A 186 8.67 -0.83 17.95
CA GLY A 186 7.80 -1.81 18.61
C GLY A 186 6.34 -1.66 18.17
N ALA A 187 5.87 -0.43 17.96
CA ALA A 187 4.50 -0.13 17.56
C ALA A 187 4.14 -0.79 16.22
N ASN A 188 5.08 -0.87 15.29
CA ASN A 188 4.84 -1.48 13.98
C ASN A 188 4.70 -3.01 14.05
N VAL A 189 5.45 -3.69 14.93
CA VAL A 189 5.31 -5.14 15.12
C VAL A 189 4.01 -5.47 15.84
N GLU A 190 3.57 -4.63 16.77
CA GLU A 190 2.26 -4.77 17.41
C GLU A 190 1.12 -4.59 16.42
N ALA A 191 1.17 -3.57 15.56
CA ALA A 191 0.19 -3.36 14.50
C ALA A 191 0.15 -4.54 13.51
N LEU A 192 1.33 -5.08 13.14
CA LEU A 192 1.42 -6.27 12.31
C LEU A 192 0.80 -7.49 12.99
N ASN A 193 1.09 -7.71 14.27
CA ASN A 193 0.51 -8.79 15.06
C ASN A 193 -1.01 -8.67 15.18
N GLU A 194 -1.53 -7.46 15.32
CA GLU A 194 -2.97 -7.21 15.33
C GLU A 194 -3.61 -7.62 14.00
N ALA A 195 -3.01 -7.20 12.88
CA ALA A 195 -3.47 -7.54 11.54
C ALA A 195 -3.41 -9.05 11.25
N LEU A 196 -2.39 -9.74 11.79
CA LEU A 196 -2.16 -11.17 11.56
C LEU A 196 -2.79 -12.09 12.61
N ARG A 197 -3.44 -11.52 13.64
CA ARG A 197 -4.12 -12.28 14.70
C ARG A 197 -5.15 -13.26 14.13
N GLY A 198 -5.91 -12.86 13.10
CA GLY A 198 -6.89 -13.71 12.44
C GLY A 198 -6.28 -14.91 11.70
N LEU A 199 -4.99 -14.85 11.37
CA LEU A 199 -4.24 -15.93 10.72
C LEU A 199 -3.51 -16.83 11.72
N GLY A 200 -3.61 -16.55 13.02
CA GLY A 200 -2.90 -17.28 14.06
C GLY A 200 -1.38 -17.08 14.03
N LEU A 201 -0.90 -16.05 13.34
CA LEU A 201 0.51 -15.68 13.27
C LEU A 201 0.79 -14.56 14.26
N SER A 202 1.94 -14.64 14.94
CA SER A 202 2.45 -13.55 15.76
C SER A 202 3.97 -13.53 15.66
N PHE A 203 4.52 -12.34 15.75
CA PHE A 203 5.93 -12.05 15.63
C PHE A 203 6.45 -11.44 16.93
N ARG A 204 7.70 -11.72 17.22
CA ARG A 204 8.43 -11.06 18.30
C ARG A 204 9.64 -10.36 17.70
N ASP A 205 9.78 -9.08 18.00
CA ASP A 205 10.95 -8.31 17.58
C ASP A 205 12.17 -8.73 18.42
N HIS A 206 13.27 -9.03 17.74
CA HIS A 206 14.53 -9.43 18.34
C HIS A 206 15.66 -8.54 17.82
N GLU A 207 16.40 -7.94 18.74
CA GLU A 207 17.64 -7.25 18.38
C GLU A 207 18.72 -8.28 18.01
N VAL A 208 19.30 -8.10 16.83
CA VAL A 208 20.36 -8.97 16.31
C VAL A 208 21.75 -8.47 16.74
N ASP A 209 22.77 -9.31 16.58
CA ASP A 209 24.12 -9.05 17.08
C ASP A 209 24.20 -8.87 18.61
N THR A 210 23.26 -9.49 19.33
CA THR A 210 23.30 -9.61 20.79
C THR A 210 24.01 -10.91 21.18
N ARG A 211 24.37 -11.07 22.46
CA ARG A 211 24.94 -12.34 22.96
C ARG A 211 23.93 -13.49 22.89
N GLU A 212 22.65 -13.16 22.98
CA GLU A 212 21.55 -14.13 22.99
C GLU A 212 21.15 -14.54 21.57
N LEU A 213 21.20 -13.61 20.61
CA LEU A 213 20.82 -13.86 19.23
C LEU A 213 21.86 -13.27 18.26
N PRO A 214 22.89 -14.06 17.87
CA PRO A 214 23.81 -13.67 16.81
C PRO A 214 23.07 -13.59 15.47
N LEU A 215 23.54 -12.71 14.57
CA LEU A 215 22.87 -12.46 13.29
C LEU A 215 22.78 -13.73 12.42
N GLU A 216 23.81 -14.57 12.45
CA GLU A 216 23.84 -15.85 11.73
C GLU A 216 22.65 -16.73 12.14
N HIS A 217 22.44 -16.88 13.45
CA HIS A 217 21.35 -17.70 13.97
C HIS A 217 19.97 -17.07 13.68
N ALA A 218 19.87 -15.74 13.76
CA ALA A 218 18.67 -15.02 13.35
C ALA A 218 18.31 -15.27 11.88
N LEU A 219 19.30 -15.24 10.97
CA LEU A 219 19.08 -15.51 9.54
C LEU A 219 18.71 -16.97 9.28
N GLU A 220 19.21 -17.93 10.06
CA GLU A 220 18.79 -19.32 9.98
C GLU A 220 17.31 -19.50 10.36
N LEU A 221 16.88 -18.89 11.47
CA LEU A 221 15.48 -18.91 11.90
C LEU A 221 14.57 -18.21 10.87
N ALA A 222 15.03 -17.10 10.31
CA ALA A 222 14.33 -16.42 9.22
C ALA A 222 14.20 -17.31 7.98
N ALA A 223 15.27 -17.98 7.56
CA ALA A 223 15.23 -18.90 6.43
C ALA A 223 14.22 -20.04 6.65
N GLN A 224 14.13 -20.59 7.86
CA GLN A 224 13.11 -21.60 8.20
C GLN A 224 11.68 -21.04 8.10
N ALA A 225 11.45 -19.81 8.57
CA ALA A 225 10.15 -19.15 8.43
C ALA A 225 9.78 -18.92 6.96
N LEU A 226 10.73 -18.45 6.15
CA LEU A 226 10.55 -18.20 4.72
C LEU A 226 10.27 -19.48 3.94
N GLN A 227 10.92 -20.60 4.29
CA GLN A 227 10.62 -21.91 3.71
C GLN A 227 9.19 -22.39 3.99
N ASN A 228 8.60 -21.94 5.10
CA ASN A 228 7.20 -22.18 5.43
C ASN A 228 6.24 -21.16 4.79
N GLY A 229 6.74 -20.26 3.94
CA GLY A 229 5.96 -19.22 3.29
C GLY A 229 5.58 -18.05 4.21
N ILE A 230 6.25 -17.89 5.34
CA ILE A 230 6.00 -16.80 6.30
C ILE A 230 7.00 -15.67 6.04
N PRO A 231 6.57 -14.49 5.57
CA PRO A 231 7.47 -13.36 5.39
C PRO A 231 7.98 -12.86 6.75
N VAL A 232 9.24 -12.41 6.78
CA VAL A 232 9.92 -12.03 8.01
C VAL A 232 10.23 -10.54 7.98
N PRO A 233 9.58 -9.70 8.81
CA PRO A 233 9.92 -8.30 8.93
C PRO A 233 11.32 -8.11 9.53
N VAL A 234 12.09 -7.20 8.96
CA VAL A 234 13.41 -6.83 9.48
C VAL A 234 13.56 -5.32 9.52
N THR A 235 14.31 -4.84 10.50
CA THR A 235 14.67 -3.44 10.62
C THR A 235 16.12 -3.26 10.20
N LEU A 236 16.35 -2.34 9.29
CA LEU A 236 17.64 -1.87 8.85
C LEU A 236 18.04 -0.62 9.63
N GLY A 237 19.33 -0.51 9.92
CA GLY A 237 19.92 0.65 10.58
C GLY A 237 21.35 0.92 10.11
N ARG A 238 21.89 2.05 10.55
CA ARG A 238 23.28 2.46 10.31
C ARG A 238 24.22 1.73 11.26
N GLU A 239 23.83 1.64 12.52
CA GLU A 239 24.62 1.13 13.62
C GLU A 239 23.84 0.10 14.44
N LYS A 240 24.51 -0.61 15.34
CA LYS A 240 23.83 -1.55 16.23
C LYS A 240 22.82 -0.80 17.12
N GLY A 241 21.60 -1.31 17.21
CA GLY A 241 20.50 -0.68 17.95
C GLY A 241 19.79 0.46 17.22
N ASP A 242 20.30 0.88 16.04
CA ASP A 242 19.62 1.87 15.20
C ASP A 242 18.40 1.25 14.52
N ARG A 243 17.23 1.83 14.73
CA ARG A 243 15.95 1.34 14.20
C ARG A 243 15.47 2.32 13.13
N GLY A 244 16.09 2.23 11.96
CA GLY A 244 15.90 3.20 10.88
C GLY A 244 14.73 2.87 9.98
N ARG A 245 14.85 1.78 9.20
CA ARG A 245 13.96 1.48 8.08
C ARG A 245 13.46 0.05 8.13
N GLN A 246 12.17 -0.17 7.92
CA GLN A 246 11.59 -1.51 7.91
C GLN A 246 11.53 -2.06 6.48
N VAL A 247 11.96 -3.30 6.32
CA VAL A 247 11.86 -4.06 5.08
C VAL A 247 11.34 -5.47 5.38
N LEU A 248 10.83 -6.15 4.36
CA LEU A 248 10.31 -7.52 4.48
C LEU A 248 11.26 -8.48 3.79
N MET A 249 11.66 -9.55 4.47
CA MET A 249 12.24 -10.71 3.81
C MET A 249 11.10 -11.56 3.26
N LEU A 250 11.14 -11.85 1.95
CA LEU A 250 10.04 -12.54 1.25
C LEU A 250 10.41 -13.96 0.84
N GLN A 251 11.65 -14.18 0.40
CA GLN A 251 12.11 -15.46 -0.11
C GLN A 251 13.56 -15.72 0.30
N VAL A 252 13.92 -17.00 0.34
CA VAL A 252 15.30 -17.46 0.52
C VAL A 252 15.64 -18.43 -0.59
N THR A 253 16.81 -18.28 -1.22
CA THR A 253 17.29 -19.29 -2.17
C THR A 253 17.62 -20.59 -1.43
N PRO A 254 17.31 -21.77 -2.01
CA PRO A 254 17.63 -23.04 -1.38
C PRO A 254 19.14 -23.15 -1.11
N PRO A 255 19.55 -23.92 -0.08
CA PRO A 255 20.95 -24.05 0.31
C PRO A 255 21.75 -24.73 -0.82
N GLY A 256 22.42 -23.91 -1.63
CA GLY A 256 23.41 -24.33 -2.61
C GLY A 256 24.81 -23.90 -2.16
N ARG A 257 25.46 -23.04 -2.93
CA ARG A 257 26.80 -22.51 -2.61
C ARG A 257 26.78 -21.25 -1.74
N THR A 258 25.77 -20.41 -1.91
CA THR A 258 25.53 -19.20 -1.11
C THR A 258 24.02 -18.97 -0.99
N ARG A 259 23.51 -18.81 0.23
CA ARG A 259 22.12 -18.41 0.45
C ARG A 259 21.97 -16.93 0.09
N ALA A 260 20.83 -16.56 -0.47
CA ALA A 260 20.45 -15.18 -0.72
C ALA A 260 19.02 -14.97 -0.26
N PHE A 261 18.74 -13.77 0.24
CA PHE A 261 17.45 -13.35 0.75
C PHE A 261 16.88 -12.27 -0.16
N GLN A 262 15.61 -12.41 -0.54
CA GLN A 262 14.87 -11.36 -1.23
C GLN A 262 14.33 -10.39 -0.19
N LEU A 263 14.82 -9.15 -0.22
CA LEU A 263 14.38 -8.06 0.64
C LEU A 263 13.47 -7.12 -0.16
N HIS A 264 12.32 -6.77 0.40
CA HIS A 264 11.38 -5.83 -0.19
C HIS A 264 11.17 -4.63 0.71
N ASP A 265 11.34 -3.44 0.13
CA ASP A 265 11.05 -2.19 0.78
C ASP A 265 9.66 -1.68 0.38
N PRO A 266 8.67 -1.71 1.29
CA PRO A 266 7.30 -1.34 0.94
C PRO A 266 7.13 0.17 0.67
N PHE A 267 8.07 1.02 1.12
CA PHE A 267 7.97 2.47 0.96
C PHE A 267 8.65 2.95 -0.32
N ALA A 268 9.78 2.34 -0.70
CA ALA A 268 10.44 2.63 -1.98
C ALA A 268 9.94 1.75 -3.13
N HIS A 269 9.12 0.73 -2.84
CA HIS A 269 8.74 -0.30 -3.81
C HIS A 269 9.94 -1.01 -4.45
N GLU A 270 11.05 -1.08 -3.71
CA GLU A 270 12.32 -1.64 -4.18
C GLU A 270 12.44 -3.10 -3.73
N THR A 271 12.90 -3.99 -4.60
CA THR A 271 13.11 -5.40 -4.27
C THR A 271 14.50 -5.82 -4.68
N VAL A 272 15.27 -6.34 -3.73
CA VAL A 272 16.69 -6.66 -3.93
C VAL A 272 17.00 -8.05 -3.42
N TRP A 273 17.95 -8.72 -4.06
CA TRP A 273 18.52 -9.97 -3.57
C TRP A 273 19.83 -9.66 -2.85
N ALA A 274 19.90 -9.99 -1.56
CA ALA A 274 21.11 -9.83 -0.75
C ALA A 274 21.70 -11.20 -0.43
N HIS A 275 22.97 -11.42 -0.74
CA HIS A 275 23.66 -12.64 -0.33
C HIS A 275 23.85 -12.66 1.18
N GLU A 276 23.73 -13.85 1.78
CA GLU A 276 23.94 -14.03 3.22
C GLU A 276 25.30 -13.49 3.69
N LYS A 277 26.35 -13.71 2.88
CA LYS A 277 27.69 -13.17 3.18
C LYS A 277 27.69 -11.65 3.27
N ASP A 278 26.91 -10.95 2.46
CA ASP A 278 26.83 -9.49 2.46
C ASP A 278 26.08 -9.00 3.71
N LEU A 279 25.00 -9.70 4.08
CA LEU A 279 24.26 -9.46 5.33
C LEU A 279 25.15 -9.64 6.57
N LEU A 280 25.96 -10.71 6.59
CA LEU A 280 26.86 -11.03 7.71
C LEU A 280 28.08 -10.11 7.77
N SER A 281 28.66 -9.78 6.61
CA SER A 281 29.81 -8.88 6.53
C SER A 281 29.46 -7.43 6.84
N ARG A 282 28.16 -7.12 7.01
CA ARG A 282 27.64 -5.75 7.23
C ARG A 282 28.05 -4.81 6.09
N ALA A 283 28.17 -5.38 4.88
CA ALA A 283 28.42 -4.63 3.67
C ALA A 283 27.20 -3.77 3.34
N GLU A 284 27.39 -2.73 2.52
CA GLU A 284 26.27 -1.91 2.05
C GLU A 284 25.26 -2.80 1.32
N LEU A 285 24.00 -2.75 1.77
CA LEU A 285 22.92 -3.47 1.12
C LEU A 285 22.65 -2.82 -0.25
N PRO A 286 22.25 -3.62 -1.25
CA PRO A 286 22.05 -3.15 -2.62
C PRO A 286 20.76 -2.32 -2.80
N PHE A 287 20.33 -1.58 -1.78
CA PHE A 287 19.23 -0.61 -1.87
C PHE A 287 19.73 0.73 -2.42
N ASP A 288 18.88 1.45 -3.12
CA ASP A 288 19.17 2.82 -3.61
C ASP A 288 19.62 3.76 -2.48
N HIS A 289 19.04 3.57 -1.28
CA HIS A 289 19.39 4.31 -0.09
C HIS A 289 20.56 3.68 0.67
N LYS A 290 21.78 4.06 0.29
CA LYS A 290 23.06 3.61 0.89
C LYS A 290 23.27 3.92 2.38
N GLN A 291 22.32 4.58 3.04
CA GLN A 291 22.38 4.88 4.47
C GLN A 291 22.08 3.65 5.35
N TRP A 292 21.32 2.69 4.84
CA TRP A 292 20.86 1.53 5.62
C TRP A 292 21.73 0.32 5.32
N ARG A 293 22.75 0.14 6.16
CA ARG A 293 23.87 -0.77 5.84
C ARG A 293 23.73 -2.16 6.45
N ARG A 294 22.88 -2.34 7.45
CA ARG A 294 22.81 -3.60 8.21
C ARG A 294 21.45 -3.86 8.79
N ILE A 295 21.17 -5.14 9.02
CA ILE A 295 20.03 -5.58 9.82
C ILE A 295 20.36 -5.31 11.30
N THR A 296 19.43 -4.69 12.01
CA THR A 296 19.56 -4.31 13.43
C THR A 296 18.50 -4.95 14.32
N ALA A 297 17.35 -5.30 13.75
CA ALA A 297 16.35 -6.13 14.40
C ALA A 297 15.66 -7.05 13.37
N ILE A 298 15.14 -8.17 13.87
CA ILE A 298 14.37 -9.14 13.09
C ILE A 298 13.14 -9.55 13.88
N ALA A 299 11.97 -9.50 13.24
CA ALA A 299 10.73 -9.97 13.83
C ALA A 299 10.53 -11.43 13.44
N LEU A 300 10.81 -12.36 14.36
CA LEU A 300 10.70 -13.80 14.12
C LEU A 300 9.32 -14.31 14.56
N PRO A 301 8.73 -15.28 13.84
CA PRO A 301 7.44 -15.84 14.22
C PRO A 301 7.54 -16.59 15.55
N ASN A 302 6.62 -16.32 16.47
CA ASN A 302 6.44 -17.13 17.65
C ASN A 302 5.79 -18.45 17.24
N HIS A 303 6.56 -19.53 17.22
CA HIS A 303 5.95 -20.85 17.11
C HIS A 303 5.10 -21.12 18.35
N PRO A 304 3.79 -21.37 18.21
CA PRO A 304 3.00 -21.82 19.34
C PRO A 304 3.66 -23.10 19.83
N LYS A 305 4.05 -23.14 21.11
CA LYS A 305 4.57 -24.37 21.73
C LYS A 305 3.53 -25.46 21.46
N ARG A 306 3.87 -26.42 20.60
CA ARG A 306 3.03 -27.61 20.39
C ARG A 306 2.88 -28.24 21.77
N ARG A 307 1.68 -28.12 22.34
CA ARG A 307 1.31 -28.78 23.60
C ARG A 307 1.15 -30.27 23.37
#